data_AF-A0A836U0L2-F1
#
_entry.id   AF-A0A836U0L2-F1
#
_cell.length_a   1.000
_cell.length_b   1.000
_cell.length_c   1.000
_cell.angle_alpha   90.00
_cell.angle_beta   90.00
_cell.angle_gamma   90.00
#
_symmetry.space_group_name_H-M   'P 1'
#
loop_
_entity.id
_entity.type
_entity.pdbx_description
1 polymer ?
#
loop_
_entity_poly.entity_id
_entity_poly.type
_entity_poly.pdbx_seq_one_letter_code
_entity_poly.pdbx_strand_id
1 'polypeptide(L)'
;MRFSKHDYFSWKLFLPLAIASIPMAYVGGTVDTPAVIIKIVMGLSLLITSVYIFLKKHEDIQINDAGILSCLLIGLLLGYVSGLTGVGGAIYLSPIIYFMKWADMHKNAAVSGAFVLVNSLAGFIGYSSNHFELPLQTILFVSIAIIGGLIGTYAGINKFKTVAMKKLLALVLMIAGSKLILGAII
;
A
#
# COMPACT_ATOMS: atom_id res chain seq x y z
N MET A 1 -26.71 -13.35 -13.16
CA MET A 1 -25.44 -14.02 -13.51
C MET A 1 -24.70 -13.22 -14.59
N ARG A 2 -23.91 -12.19 -14.24
CA ARG A 2 -23.01 -11.47 -15.18
C ARG A 2 -22.00 -10.59 -14.41
N PHE A 3 -21.22 -11.20 -13.53
CA PHE A 3 -20.12 -10.55 -12.78
C PHE A 3 -18.82 -11.36 -12.91
N SER A 4 -18.44 -11.78 -14.12
CA SER A 4 -17.25 -12.64 -14.32
C SER A 4 -16.35 -12.26 -15.50
N LYS A 5 -16.36 -11.00 -15.95
CA LYS A 5 -15.48 -10.54 -17.05
C LYS A 5 -15.04 -9.09 -16.90
N HIS A 6 -14.53 -8.70 -15.76
CA HIS A 6 -13.72 -7.49 -15.70
C HIS A 6 -12.39 -7.89 -15.12
N ASP A 7 -11.37 -7.79 -15.98
CA ASP A 7 -9.97 -8.11 -15.74
C ASP A 7 -9.37 -7.04 -14.82
N TYR A 8 -9.95 -6.89 -13.62
CA TYR A 8 -9.63 -5.84 -12.65
C TYR A 8 -8.27 -6.07 -11.97
N PHE A 9 -7.61 -7.21 -12.18
CA PHE A 9 -6.35 -7.56 -11.55
C PHE A 9 -5.27 -7.89 -12.58
N SER A 10 -4.20 -7.09 -12.62
CA SER A 10 -3.08 -7.31 -13.54
C SER A 10 -2.01 -8.21 -12.93
N TRP A 11 -2.15 -9.52 -13.13
CA TRP A 11 -1.16 -10.51 -12.69
C TRP A 11 0.25 -10.23 -13.21
N LYS A 12 0.39 -9.72 -14.43
CA LYS A 12 1.69 -9.34 -15.03
C LYS A 12 2.43 -8.23 -14.27
N LEU A 13 1.70 -7.37 -13.57
CA LEU A 13 2.25 -6.31 -12.71
C LEU A 13 2.48 -6.83 -11.30
N PHE A 14 1.50 -7.54 -10.75
CA PHE A 14 1.57 -8.03 -9.38
C PHE A 14 2.68 -9.07 -9.16
N LEU A 15 2.84 -10.05 -10.05
CA LEU A 15 3.80 -11.15 -9.87
C LEU A 15 5.25 -10.65 -9.68
N PRO A 16 5.81 -9.84 -10.61
CA PRO A 16 7.19 -9.38 -10.47
C PRO A 16 7.38 -8.51 -9.23
N LEU A 17 6.40 -7.66 -8.90
CA LEU A 17 6.40 -6.82 -7.71
C LEU A 17 6.40 -7.66 -6.43
N ALA A 18 5.50 -8.65 -6.33
CA ALA A 18 5.35 -9.48 -5.14
C ALA A 18 6.56 -10.40 -4.92
N ILE A 19 7.08 -11.03 -5.98
CA ILE A 19 8.26 -11.91 -5.88
C ILE A 19 9.47 -11.13 -5.38
N ALA A 20 9.67 -9.90 -5.86
CA ALA A 20 10.72 -9.03 -5.38
C ALA A 20 10.47 -8.50 -3.95
N SER A 21 9.22 -8.15 -3.63
CA SER A 21 8.92 -7.47 -2.38
C SER A 21 8.89 -8.39 -1.17
N ILE A 22 8.38 -9.63 -1.31
CA ILE A 22 8.27 -10.60 -0.21
C ILE A 22 9.61 -10.83 0.53
N PRO A 23 10.71 -11.24 -0.14
CA PRO A 23 11.96 -11.51 0.56
C PRO A 23 12.51 -10.24 1.21
N MET A 24 12.34 -9.08 0.56
CA MET A 24 12.85 -7.83 1.09
C MET A 24 11.99 -7.26 2.22
N ALA A 25 10.68 -7.55 2.23
CA ALA A 25 9.78 -7.21 3.32
C ALA A 25 10.05 -8.06 4.57
N TYR A 26 10.41 -9.33 4.38
CA TYR A 26 10.91 -10.17 5.48
C TYR A 26 12.20 -9.58 6.07
N VAL A 27 13.20 -9.26 5.23
CA VAL A 27 14.46 -8.63 5.67
C VAL A 27 14.24 -7.26 6.30
N GLY A 28 13.32 -6.44 5.78
CA GLY A 28 12.99 -5.15 6.38
C GLY A 28 12.28 -5.30 7.73
N GLY A 29 11.46 -6.35 7.89
CA GLY A 29 10.73 -6.62 9.13
C GLY A 29 11.58 -7.21 10.27
N THR A 30 12.78 -7.71 9.96
CA THR A 30 13.74 -8.19 10.98
C THR A 30 14.69 -7.11 11.47
N VAL A 31 14.70 -5.93 10.83
CA VAL A 31 15.59 -4.81 11.18
C VAL A 31 14.90 -3.84 12.13
N ASP A 32 15.39 -3.78 13.37
CA ASP A 32 14.96 -2.78 14.35
C ASP A 32 15.42 -1.38 13.96
N THR A 33 14.50 -0.62 13.38
CA THR A 33 14.78 0.74 12.89
C THR A 33 14.20 1.78 13.85
N PRO A 34 14.93 2.87 14.18
CA PRO A 34 14.41 3.93 15.04
C PRO A 34 13.07 4.48 14.51
N ALA A 35 12.04 4.47 15.37
CA ALA A 35 10.69 4.88 15.02
C ALA A 35 10.61 6.31 14.45
N VAL A 36 11.55 7.19 14.81
CA VAL A 36 11.65 8.56 14.28
C VAL A 36 11.90 8.56 12.76
N ILE A 37 12.79 7.70 12.27
CA ILE A 37 13.14 7.62 10.83
C ILE A 37 11.94 7.11 10.02
N ILE A 38 11.27 6.07 10.52
CA ILE A 38 10.04 5.53 9.92
C ILE A 38 8.98 6.64 9.79
N LYS A 39 8.75 7.39 10.87
CA LYS A 39 7.72 8.42 10.89
C LYS A 39 8.00 9.57 9.91
N ILE A 40 9.26 10.01 9.80
CA ILE A 40 9.67 11.09 8.88
C ILE A 40 9.54 10.65 7.42
N VAL A 41 10.05 9.46 7.08
CA VAL A 41 9.99 8.93 5.69
C VAL A 41 8.54 8.74 5.24
N MET A 42 7.69 8.19 6.10
CA MET A 42 6.26 8.04 5.82
C MET A 42 5.54 9.38 5.67
N GLY A 43 5.77 10.31 6.59
CA GLY A 43 5.15 11.64 6.56
C GLY A 43 5.47 12.41 5.27
N LEU A 44 6.74 12.41 4.84
CA LEU A 44 7.16 13.05 3.59
C LEU A 44 6.53 12.39 2.37
N SER A 45 6.50 11.06 2.31
CA SER A 45 5.90 10.35 1.17
C SER A 45 4.40 10.59 1.02
N LEU A 46 3.68 10.68 2.15
CA LEU A 46 2.26 10.98 2.19
C LEU A 46 1.98 12.41 1.73
N LEU A 47 2.79 13.37 2.15
CA LEU A 47 2.68 14.76 1.71
C LEU A 47 2.93 14.90 0.21
N ILE A 48 4.00 14.29 -0.30
CA ILE A 48 4.32 14.30 -1.74
C ILE A 48 3.16 13.69 -2.54
N THR A 49 2.61 12.56 -2.08
CA THR A 49 1.48 11.88 -2.73
C THR A 49 0.20 12.73 -2.69
N SER A 50 -0.10 13.36 -1.55
CA SER A 50 -1.28 14.21 -1.37
C SER A 50 -1.26 15.44 -2.29
N VAL A 51 -0.12 16.15 -2.32
CA VAL A 51 0.08 17.32 -3.18
C VAL A 51 -0.02 16.91 -4.66
N TYR A 52 0.57 15.77 -5.02
CA TYR A 52 0.51 15.25 -6.39
C TYR A 52 -0.92 14.90 -6.85
N ILE A 53 -1.73 14.26 -5.98
CA ILE A 53 -3.14 13.94 -6.26
C ILE A 53 -3.97 15.22 -6.46
N PHE A 54 -3.64 16.31 -5.73
CA PHE A 54 -4.32 17.60 -5.87
C PHE A 54 -3.95 18.35 -7.15
N LEU A 55 -2.70 18.24 -7.62
CA LEU A 55 -2.20 19.00 -8.76
C LEU A 55 -2.59 18.41 -10.12
N LYS A 56 -2.87 17.09 -10.23
CA LYS A 56 -3.09 16.44 -11.52
C LYS A 56 -4.56 16.21 -11.83
N LYS A 57 -5.09 16.95 -12.83
CA LYS A 57 -6.44 16.81 -13.37
C LYS A 57 -6.50 15.56 -14.27
N HIS A 58 -7.65 14.87 -14.26
CA HIS A 58 -7.90 13.63 -15.01
C HIS A 58 -7.55 13.79 -16.50
N GLU A 59 -6.45 13.20 -16.92
CA GLU A 59 -6.19 12.86 -18.33
C GLU A 59 -6.48 11.37 -18.53
N ASP A 60 -6.98 11.02 -19.72
CA ASP A 60 -7.07 9.63 -20.16
C ASP A 60 -5.66 9.03 -20.16
N ILE A 61 -5.45 8.06 -19.27
CA ILE A 61 -4.14 7.44 -19.06
C ILE A 61 -3.95 6.40 -20.16
N GLN A 62 -3.08 6.70 -21.13
CA GLN A 62 -2.55 5.66 -22.01
C GLN A 62 -1.67 4.72 -21.17
N ILE A 63 -2.12 3.47 -21.03
CA ILE A 63 -1.43 2.44 -20.25
C ILE A 63 -0.15 2.05 -20.97
N ASN A 64 0.98 2.14 -20.28
CA ASN A 64 2.27 1.72 -20.81
C ASN A 64 2.66 0.37 -20.23
N ASP A 65 3.31 -0.49 -21.01
CA ASP A 65 3.77 -1.78 -20.53
C ASP A 65 4.87 -1.59 -19.47
N ALA A 66 4.66 -2.20 -18.30
CA ALA A 66 5.61 -2.13 -17.21
C ALA A 66 6.80 -3.04 -17.51
N GLY A 67 7.99 -2.45 -17.65
CA GLY A 67 9.23 -3.22 -17.78
C GLY A 67 9.45 -4.09 -16.54
N ILE A 68 9.67 -5.39 -16.75
CA ILE A 68 9.88 -6.38 -15.66
C ILE A 68 10.99 -5.94 -14.70
N LEU A 69 12.07 -5.37 -15.23
CA LEU A 69 13.21 -4.86 -14.44
C LEU A 69 12.78 -3.72 -13.50
N SER A 70 11.97 -2.79 -13.98
CA SER A 70 11.45 -1.68 -13.19
C SER A 70 10.51 -2.18 -12.09
N CYS A 71 9.66 -3.16 -12.39
CA CYS A 71 8.78 -3.79 -11.40
C CYS A 71 9.58 -4.52 -10.29
N LEU A 72 10.67 -5.21 -10.66
CA LEU A 72 11.54 -5.90 -9.69
C LEU A 72 12.28 -4.91 -8.79
N LEU A 73 12.89 -3.86 -9.35
CA LEU A 73 13.62 -2.85 -8.57
C LEU A 73 12.70 -2.08 -7.61
N ILE A 74 11.52 -1.69 -8.10
CA ILE A 74 10.52 -1.02 -7.27
C ILE A 74 9.96 -2.00 -6.23
N GLY A 75 9.71 -3.26 -6.59
CA GLY A 75 9.28 -4.29 -5.65
C GLY A 75 10.26 -4.52 -4.52
N LEU A 76 11.57 -4.57 -4.81
CA LEU A 76 12.62 -4.69 -3.80
C LEU A 76 12.61 -3.50 -2.84
N LEU A 77 12.67 -2.27 -3.37
CA LEU A 77 12.68 -1.05 -2.56
C LEU A 77 11.43 -0.93 -1.70
N LEU A 78 10.25 -1.13 -2.30
CA LEU A 78 8.97 -1.03 -1.60
C LEU A 78 8.76 -2.16 -0.61
N GLY A 79 9.23 -3.37 -0.91
CA GLY A 79 9.23 -4.50 0.01
C GLY A 79 10.05 -4.18 1.25
N TYR A 80 11.29 -3.70 1.07
CA TYR A 80 12.15 -3.30 2.18
C TYR A 80 11.50 -2.24 3.07
N VAL A 81 11.07 -1.13 2.47
CA VAL A 81 10.43 -0.01 3.18
C VAL A 81 9.13 -0.48 3.84
N SER A 82 8.37 -1.36 3.18
CA SER A 82 7.17 -1.95 3.74
C SER A 82 7.46 -2.78 4.99
N GLY A 83 8.50 -3.61 4.96
CA GLY A 83 8.93 -4.42 6.09
C GLY A 83 9.35 -3.55 7.28
N LEU A 84 10.18 -2.54 7.02
CA LEU A 84 10.66 -1.61 8.05
C LEU A 84 9.52 -0.80 8.70
N THR A 85 8.54 -0.41 7.91
CA THR A 85 7.47 0.49 8.36
C THR A 85 6.21 -0.22 8.84
N GLY A 86 6.05 -1.51 8.52
CA GLY A 86 4.88 -2.32 8.90
C GLY A 86 3.57 -2.01 8.17
N VAL A 87 3.55 -1.07 7.21
CA VAL A 87 2.31 -0.57 6.56
C VAL A 87 1.98 -1.26 5.23
N GLY A 88 2.77 -2.24 4.79
CA GLY A 88 2.45 -3.02 3.59
C GLY A 88 2.79 -2.33 2.26
N GLY A 89 3.48 -1.17 2.28
CA GLY A 89 4.09 -0.53 1.10
C GLY A 89 3.14 0.09 0.06
N ALA A 90 1.84 -0.17 0.13
CA ALA A 90 0.90 0.27 -0.90
C ALA A 90 0.65 1.78 -0.97
N ILE A 91 0.90 2.49 0.13
CA ILE A 91 0.85 3.96 0.16
C ILE A 91 1.82 4.54 -0.89
N TYR A 92 2.95 3.87 -1.11
CA TYR A 92 3.95 4.24 -2.10
C TYR A 92 3.68 3.61 -3.46
N LEU A 93 3.21 2.34 -3.48
CA LEU A 93 2.96 1.63 -4.73
C LEU A 93 1.86 2.31 -5.57
N SER A 94 0.77 2.75 -4.93
CA SER A 94 -0.37 3.37 -5.61
C SER A 94 0.00 4.61 -6.44
N PRO A 95 0.73 5.61 -5.90
CA PRO A 95 1.20 6.73 -6.71
C PRO A 95 2.25 6.34 -7.75
N ILE A 96 3.10 5.34 -7.50
CA ILE A 96 4.10 4.88 -8.49
C ILE A 96 3.42 4.23 -9.70
N ILE A 97 2.48 3.31 -9.49
CA ILE A 97 1.69 2.68 -10.58
C ILE A 97 0.97 3.76 -11.40
N TYR A 98 0.44 4.78 -10.72
CA TYR A 98 -0.24 5.89 -11.36
C TYR A 98 0.72 6.83 -12.12
N PHE A 99 1.90 7.13 -11.56
CA PHE A 99 2.93 7.97 -12.19
C PHE A 99 3.49 7.30 -13.45
N MET A 100 3.79 6.01 -13.36
CA MET A 100 4.34 5.22 -14.46
C MET A 100 3.28 4.80 -15.50
N LYS A 101 2.00 5.15 -15.28
CA LYS A 101 0.87 4.79 -16.15
C LYS A 101 0.76 3.28 -16.38
N TRP A 102 1.08 2.48 -15.38
CA TRP A 102 1.11 1.01 -15.49
C TRP A 102 -0.27 0.38 -15.38
N ALA A 103 -1.21 1.03 -14.70
CA ALA A 103 -2.55 0.49 -14.52
C ALA A 103 -3.60 1.57 -14.27
N ASP A 104 -4.85 1.29 -14.67
CA ASP A 104 -6.02 2.11 -14.35
C ASP A 104 -6.32 2.12 -12.84
N MET A 105 -7.12 3.09 -12.40
CA MET A 105 -7.46 3.26 -10.98
C MET A 105 -8.01 2.00 -10.30
N HIS A 106 -8.84 1.20 -11.00
CA HIS A 106 -9.37 -0.05 -10.48
C HIS A 106 -8.29 -1.13 -10.31
N LYS A 107 -7.43 -1.29 -11.32
CA LYS A 107 -6.30 -2.24 -11.27
C LYS A 107 -5.26 -1.83 -10.25
N ASN A 108 -4.96 -0.54 -10.15
CA ASN A 108 -4.06 0.00 -9.15
C ASN A 108 -4.56 -0.29 -7.72
N ALA A 109 -5.85 -0.06 -7.45
CA ALA A 109 -6.44 -0.39 -6.15
C ALA A 109 -6.36 -1.89 -5.84
N ALA A 110 -6.65 -2.76 -6.83
CA ALA A 110 -6.59 -4.21 -6.66
C ALA A 110 -5.16 -4.72 -6.42
N VAL A 111 -4.19 -4.28 -7.22
CA VAL A 111 -2.78 -4.65 -7.09
C VAL A 111 -2.19 -4.11 -5.80
N SER A 112 -2.49 -2.86 -5.45
CA SER A 112 -2.03 -2.23 -4.20
C SER A 112 -2.59 -2.97 -2.97
N GLY A 113 -3.87 -3.34 -2.96
CA GLY A 113 -4.47 -4.10 -1.87
C GLY A 113 -3.82 -5.49 -1.69
N ALA A 114 -3.62 -6.23 -2.78
CA ALA A 114 -2.92 -7.50 -2.74
C ALA A 114 -1.46 -7.34 -2.27
N PHE A 115 -0.79 -6.26 -2.69
CA PHE A 115 0.58 -5.94 -2.27
C PHE A 115 0.66 -5.65 -0.77
N VAL A 116 -0.31 -4.93 -0.18
CA VAL A 116 -0.38 -4.75 1.29
C VAL A 116 -0.44 -6.09 1.98
N LEU A 117 -1.38 -6.95 1.58
CA LEU A 117 -1.62 -8.21 2.27
C LEU A 117 -0.36 -9.09 2.29
N VAL A 118 0.28 -9.23 1.13
CA VAL A 118 1.47 -10.08 0.99
C VAL A 118 2.67 -9.52 1.75
N ASN A 119 2.93 -8.21 1.68
CA ASN A 119 4.05 -7.61 2.40
C ASN A 119 3.83 -7.50 3.90
N SER A 120 2.60 -7.24 4.35
CA SER A 120 2.26 -7.26 5.78
C SER A 120 2.39 -8.67 6.36
N LEU A 121 2.00 -9.70 5.61
CA LEU A 121 2.22 -11.09 6.04
C LEU A 121 3.71 -11.43 6.11
N ALA A 122 4.49 -11.07 5.08
CA ALA A 122 5.93 -11.30 5.06
C ALA A 122 6.66 -10.55 6.19
N GLY A 123 6.32 -9.27 6.41
CA GLY A 123 6.86 -8.47 7.51
C GLY A 123 6.48 -9.00 8.88
N PHE A 124 5.23 -9.47 9.06
CA PHE A 124 4.80 -10.11 10.31
C PHE A 124 5.55 -11.41 10.60
N ILE A 125 5.78 -12.24 9.59
CA ILE A 125 6.60 -13.46 9.72
C ILE A 125 8.05 -13.09 10.10
N GLY A 126 8.61 -12.05 9.48
CA GLY A 126 9.94 -11.52 9.84
C GLY A 126 10.01 -11.05 11.28
N TYR A 127 9.06 -10.23 11.70
CA TYR A 127 8.97 -9.72 13.08
C TYR A 127 8.81 -10.85 14.11
N SER A 128 7.87 -11.79 13.86
CA SER A 128 7.60 -12.93 14.75
C SER A 128 8.79 -13.89 14.86
N SER A 129 9.62 -13.99 13.81
CA SER A 129 10.83 -14.81 13.86
C SER A 129 11.89 -14.29 14.85
N ASN A 130 11.90 -12.99 15.17
CA ASN A 130 12.77 -12.39 16.18
C ASN A 130 12.08 -12.15 17.54
N HIS A 131 10.75 -12.04 17.59
CA HIS A 131 9.99 -11.76 18.81
C HIS A 131 8.87 -12.79 19.02
N PHE A 132 9.07 -13.72 19.96
CA PHE A 132 8.19 -14.88 20.18
C PHE A 132 6.99 -14.61 21.10
N GLU A 133 6.80 -13.39 21.59
CA GLU A 133 5.65 -13.02 22.42
C GLU A 133 4.64 -12.19 21.61
N LEU A 134 3.62 -12.86 21.09
CA LEU A 134 2.47 -12.20 20.49
C LEU A 134 1.42 -11.94 21.58
N PRO A 135 1.26 -10.71 22.08
CA PRO A 135 0.21 -10.41 23.06
C PRO A 135 -1.16 -10.67 22.44
N LEU A 136 -2.09 -11.22 23.24
CA LEU A 136 -3.45 -11.60 22.82
C LEU A 136 -4.23 -10.45 22.15
N GLN A 137 -3.87 -9.20 22.49
CA GLN A 137 -4.40 -7.98 21.87
C GLN A 137 -4.14 -7.89 20.36
N THR A 138 -3.02 -8.46 19.87
CA THR A 138 -2.68 -8.48 18.44
C THR A 138 -3.72 -9.25 17.62
N ILE A 139 -4.20 -10.38 18.14
CA ILE A 139 -5.24 -11.22 17.49
C ILE A 139 -6.56 -10.45 17.38
N LEU A 140 -6.90 -9.66 18.41
CA LEU A 140 -8.08 -8.81 18.40
C LEU A 140 -7.99 -7.72 17.31
N PHE A 141 -6.84 -7.04 17.21
CA PHE A 141 -6.62 -6.01 16.19
C PHE A 141 -6.64 -6.57 14.77
N VAL A 142 -6.04 -7.74 14.54
CA VAL A 142 -6.09 -8.42 13.23
C VAL A 142 -7.54 -8.74 12.85
N SER A 143 -8.33 -9.26 13.78
CA SER A 143 -9.74 -9.58 13.54
C SER A 143 -10.57 -8.34 13.18
N ILE A 144 -10.38 -7.23 13.91
CA ILE A 144 -11.04 -5.96 13.62
C ILE A 144 -10.61 -5.42 12.25
N ALA A 145 -9.32 -5.52 11.90
CA ALA A 145 -8.80 -5.07 10.62
C ALA A 145 -9.40 -5.85 9.44
N ILE A 146 -9.54 -7.17 9.57
CA ILE A 146 -10.18 -8.02 8.55
C ILE A 146 -11.65 -7.61 8.35
N ILE A 147 -12.41 -7.48 9.44
CA ILE A 147 -13.83 -7.09 9.38
C ILE A 147 -13.98 -5.69 8.77
N GLY A 148 -13.17 -4.73 9.22
CA GLY A 148 -13.16 -3.37 8.68
C GLY A 148 -12.80 -3.33 7.19
N GLY A 149 -11.83 -4.13 6.76
CA GLY A 149 -11.45 -4.26 5.35
C GLY A 149 -12.55 -4.86 4.47
N LEU A 150 -13.25 -5.89 4.96
CA LEU A 150 -14.40 -6.49 4.26
C LEU A 150 -15.55 -5.49 4.10
N ILE A 151 -15.92 -4.80 5.18
CA ILE A 151 -16.98 -3.78 5.17
C ILE A 151 -16.58 -2.61 4.25
N GLY A 152 -15.34 -2.14 4.34
CA GLY A 152 -14.82 -1.06 3.51
C GLY A 152 -14.82 -1.40 2.01
N THR A 153 -14.43 -2.64 1.67
CA THR A 153 -14.45 -3.12 0.28
C THR A 153 -15.88 -3.22 -0.25
N TYR A 154 -16.79 -3.77 0.54
CA TYR A 154 -18.20 -3.89 0.18
C TYR A 154 -18.87 -2.51 -0.03
N ALA A 155 -18.61 -1.56 0.87
CA ALA A 155 -19.13 -0.19 0.75
C ALA A 155 -18.50 0.57 -0.42
N GLY A 156 -17.20 0.37 -0.68
CA GLY A 156 -16.45 1.04 -1.74
C GLY A 156 -16.90 0.67 -3.15
N ILE A 157 -17.27 -0.59 -3.37
CA ILE A 157 -17.71 -1.10 -4.68
C ILE A 157 -19.16 -0.68 -5.00
N ASN A 158 -20.06 -0.67 -4.01
CA ASN A 158 -21.49 -0.52 -4.26
C ASN A 158 -22.05 0.91 -4.14
N LYS A 159 -21.39 1.84 -3.42
CA LYS A 159 -22.03 3.13 -3.05
C LYS A 159 -21.34 4.42 -3.50
N PHE A 160 -20.09 4.39 -4.00
CA PHE A 160 -19.34 5.63 -4.23
C PHE A 160 -19.03 5.91 -5.70
N LYS A 161 -19.42 7.09 -6.18
CA LYS A 161 -18.92 7.67 -7.43
C LYS A 161 -17.40 7.88 -7.32
N THR A 162 -16.65 7.62 -8.38
CA THR A 162 -15.17 7.68 -8.45
C THR A 162 -14.57 8.97 -7.89
N VAL A 163 -15.29 10.09 -7.96
CA VAL A 163 -14.88 11.39 -7.42
C VAL A 163 -14.89 11.44 -5.88
N ALA A 164 -15.86 10.79 -5.22
CA ALA A 164 -15.95 10.75 -3.77
C ALA A 164 -14.82 9.91 -3.15
N MET A 165 -14.47 8.80 -3.80
CA MET A 165 -13.32 7.96 -3.40
C MET A 165 -12.01 8.73 -3.40
N LYS A 166 -11.77 9.58 -4.41
CA LYS A 166 -10.55 10.41 -4.47
C LYS A 166 -10.47 11.43 -3.34
N LYS A 167 -11.56 12.14 -3.06
CA LYS A 167 -11.59 13.13 -1.96
C LYS A 167 -11.39 12.46 -0.60
N LEU A 168 -12.00 11.30 -0.40
CA LEU A 168 -11.85 10.54 0.83
C LEU A 168 -10.41 10.03 1.00
N LEU A 169 -9.80 9.49 -0.07
CA LEU A 169 -8.40 9.07 -0.05
C LEU A 169 -7.45 10.24 0.26
N ALA A 170 -7.63 11.38 -0.41
CA ALA A 170 -6.81 12.58 -0.17
C ALA A 170 -6.96 13.09 1.28
N LEU A 171 -8.17 13.10 1.81
CA LEU A 171 -8.43 13.53 3.19
C LEU A 171 -7.81 12.57 4.21
N VAL A 172 -7.92 11.26 4.00
CA VAL A 172 -7.27 10.25 4.86
C VAL A 172 -5.75 10.39 4.82
N LEU A 173 -5.16 10.56 3.63
CA LEU A 173 -3.71 10.76 3.46
C LEU A 173 -3.22 12.04 4.17
N MET A 174 -4.00 13.12 4.09
CA MET A 174 -3.68 14.39 4.72
C MET A 174 -3.75 14.31 6.26
N ILE A 175 -4.76 13.64 6.81
CA ILE A 175 -4.87 13.41 8.26
C ILE A 175 -3.74 12.49 8.73
N ALA A 176 -3.51 11.37 8.02
CA ALA A 176 -2.47 10.41 8.36
C ALA A 176 -1.08 11.07 8.34
N GLY A 177 -0.75 11.81 7.28
CA GLY A 177 0.52 12.52 7.14
C GLY A 177 0.75 13.56 8.25
N SER A 178 -0.27 14.37 8.53
CA SER A 178 -0.21 15.38 9.61
C SER A 178 0.01 14.72 10.98
N LYS A 179 -0.73 13.65 11.29
CA LYS A 179 -0.61 12.91 12.56
C LYS A 179 0.77 12.26 12.72
N LEU A 180 1.31 11.71 11.62
CA LEU A 180 2.62 11.05 11.61
C LEU A 180 3.76 12.03 11.92
N ILE A 181 3.71 13.22 11.33
CA ILE A 181 4.72 14.28 11.53
C ILE A 181 4.62 14.83 12.96
N LEU A 182 3.41 15.10 13.46
CA LEU A 182 3.21 15.54 14.84
C LEU A 182 3.74 14.54 15.85
N GLY A 183 3.47 13.25 15.67
CA GLY A 183 3.99 12.18 16.53
C GLY A 183 5.48 11.85 16.33
N ALA A 184 6.16 12.49 15.37
CA ALA A 184 7.63 12.40 15.22
C ALA A 184 8.36 13.54 15.95
N ILE A 185 7.68 14.66 16.17
CA ILE A 185 8.22 15.88 16.78
C ILE A 185 7.96 15.92 18.29
N ILE A 186 6.84 15.32 18.73
CA ILE A 186 6.39 15.21 20.14
C ILE A 186 6.66 13.80 20.65
#